data_AF-A0A918RKX7-F1
#
_entry.id   AF-A0A918RKX7-F1
#
_cell.length_a   1.000
_cell.length_b   1.000
_cell.length_c   1.000
_cell.angle_alpha   90.00
_cell.angle_beta   90.00
_cell.angle_gamma   90.00
#
_symmetry.space_group_name_H-M   'P 1'
#
loop_
_entity.id
_entity.type
_entity.pdbx_description
1 polymer ?
#
loop_
_entity_poly.entity_id
_entity_poly.type
_entity_poly.pdbx_seq_one_letter_code
_entity_poly.pdbx_strand_id
1 'polypeptide(L)'
;MFSQYQLADADECIAFPPEFSPERTAAAWINPMTALAMIDTMEREGHSAIVLTAAASSLGQMMNRLCMQEGVPIVNIVRSDRQVAVLRELGVAYVCNSNGPGFEDELAEALRQTKATLAFDATGGGTLAGKILHAMEQALTHVPQGHTGYGSTTHKQLYFFGGLDPSSVNFTRNFGMAWGIGGWLLQNALTKAHPDKLQCMKHRIQRDIDSIFFTKFSRKITQDQITDPALISSYAHLKTGEKVLAIMEHSI
;
A
#
# COMPACT_ATOMS: atom_id res chain seq x y z
N MET A 1 -6.92 15.08 -13.81
CA MET A 1 -7.52 16.39 -14.17
C MET A 1 -8.79 16.53 -13.35
N PHE A 2 -8.97 17.63 -12.62
CA PHE A 2 -10.21 17.91 -11.87
C PHE A 2 -11.16 18.71 -12.76
N SER A 3 -12.40 18.25 -12.91
CA SER A 3 -13.43 18.93 -13.72
C SER A 3 -14.84 18.67 -13.19
N GLN A 4 -15.80 19.52 -13.57
CA GLN A 4 -17.22 19.36 -13.24
C GLN A 4 -17.88 18.19 -13.99
N TYR A 5 -17.39 17.91 -15.21
CA TYR A 5 -17.85 16.79 -16.05
C TYR A 5 -16.66 16.04 -16.62
N GLN A 6 -16.79 14.71 -16.77
CA GLN A 6 -15.84 13.86 -17.47
C GLN A 6 -16.57 12.82 -18.32
N LEU A 7 -15.96 12.50 -19.46
CA LEU A 7 -16.27 11.30 -20.21
C LEU A 7 -15.47 10.15 -19.61
N ALA A 8 -16.12 9.03 -19.32
CA ALA A 8 -15.50 7.82 -18.81
C ALA A 8 -16.11 6.60 -19.50
N ASP A 9 -15.29 5.58 -19.74
CA ASP A 9 -15.79 4.29 -20.22
C ASP A 9 -16.59 3.61 -19.10
N ALA A 10 -17.68 2.93 -19.47
CA ALA A 10 -18.53 2.24 -18.49
C ALA A 10 -17.74 1.19 -17.68
N ASP A 11 -16.74 0.57 -18.30
CA ASP A 11 -15.84 -0.40 -17.68
C ASP A 11 -14.82 0.24 -16.71
N GLU A 12 -14.68 1.56 -16.70
CA GLU A 12 -13.87 2.30 -15.72
C GLU A 12 -14.71 2.86 -14.56
N CYS A 13 -16.01 2.55 -14.54
CA CYS A 13 -16.93 3.00 -13.49
C CYS A 13 -17.23 1.90 -12.46
N ILE A 14 -17.59 2.34 -11.24
CA ILE A 14 -18.21 1.53 -10.19
C ILE A 14 -19.59 2.14 -9.91
N ALA A 15 -20.65 1.40 -10.20
CA ALA A 15 -22.01 1.87 -9.98
C ALA A 15 -22.39 1.74 -8.51
N PHE A 16 -22.56 2.84 -7.78
CA PHE A 16 -23.05 2.78 -6.41
C PHE A 16 -24.57 2.99 -6.36
N PRO A 17 -25.27 2.34 -5.41
CA PRO A 17 -26.67 2.64 -5.16
C PRO A 17 -26.90 4.12 -4.80
N PRO A 18 -28.08 4.70 -5.11
CA PRO A 18 -28.36 6.13 -4.91
C PRO A 18 -28.19 6.65 -3.48
N GLU A 19 -28.26 5.78 -2.47
CA GLU A 19 -28.05 6.13 -1.06
C GLU A 19 -26.59 6.45 -0.71
N PHE A 20 -25.63 6.13 -1.57
CA PHE A 20 -24.22 6.49 -1.38
C PHE A 20 -23.94 7.86 -1.99
N SER A 21 -23.61 8.84 -1.14
CA SER A 21 -23.25 10.17 -1.62
C SER A 21 -21.92 10.14 -2.40
N PRO A 22 -21.71 11.08 -3.34
CA PRO A 22 -20.44 11.21 -4.05
C PRO A 22 -19.22 11.31 -3.11
N GLU A 23 -19.35 11.95 -1.95
CA GLU A 23 -18.24 12.05 -1.01
C GLU A 23 -17.92 10.73 -0.31
N ARG A 24 -18.92 9.87 -0.09
CA ARG A 24 -18.71 8.53 0.47
C ARG A 24 -17.93 7.64 -0.50
N THR A 25 -18.13 7.83 -1.81
CA THR A 25 -17.56 6.99 -2.86
C THR A 25 -16.38 7.63 -3.60
N ALA A 26 -16.01 8.87 -3.25
CA ALA A 26 -14.98 9.67 -3.93
C ALA A 26 -13.59 8.99 -3.99
N ALA A 27 -13.31 8.08 -3.05
CA ALA A 27 -12.05 7.33 -2.98
C ALA A 27 -12.21 5.84 -3.33
N ALA A 28 -13.31 5.44 -3.97
CA ALA A 28 -13.65 4.03 -4.21
C ALA A 28 -12.72 3.32 -5.22
N TRP A 29 -12.03 4.05 -6.11
CA TRP A 29 -11.25 3.41 -7.16
C TRP A 29 -9.80 3.12 -6.75
N ILE A 30 -8.94 4.14 -6.71
CA ILE A 30 -7.47 3.95 -6.70
C ILE A 30 -6.99 3.15 -5.48
N ASN A 31 -7.22 3.62 -4.26
CA ASN A 31 -6.70 2.93 -3.07
C ASN A 31 -7.36 1.55 -2.86
N PRO A 32 -8.69 1.40 -2.94
CA PRO A 32 -9.33 0.10 -2.76
C PRO A 32 -8.92 -0.93 -3.82
N MET A 33 -8.86 -0.52 -5.09
CA MET A 33 -8.44 -1.39 -6.19
C MET A 33 -6.96 -1.77 -6.05
N THR A 34 -6.10 -0.83 -5.62
CA THR A 34 -4.69 -1.12 -5.31
C THR A 34 -4.57 -2.18 -4.22
N ALA A 35 -5.34 -2.05 -3.14
CA ALA A 35 -5.28 -3.02 -2.05
C ALA A 35 -5.66 -4.44 -2.51
N LEU A 36 -6.75 -4.57 -3.27
CA LEU A 36 -7.19 -5.86 -3.81
C LEU A 36 -6.19 -6.41 -4.84
N ALA A 37 -5.63 -5.56 -5.71
CA ALA A 37 -4.64 -5.97 -6.70
C ALA A 37 -3.30 -6.37 -6.08
N MET A 38 -2.92 -5.82 -4.92
CA MET A 38 -1.74 -6.25 -4.17
C MET A 38 -1.91 -7.66 -3.61
N ILE A 39 -3.10 -8.00 -3.09
CA ILE A 39 -3.43 -9.38 -2.68
C ILE A 39 -3.43 -10.33 -3.89
N ASP A 40 -4.03 -9.94 -5.02
CA ASP A 40 -3.98 -10.72 -6.26
C ASP A 40 -2.53 -10.97 -6.73
N THR A 41 -1.70 -9.93 -6.69
CA THR A 41 -0.27 -10.03 -7.04
C THR A 41 0.44 -11.02 -6.13
N MET A 42 0.22 -10.93 -4.82
CA MET A 42 0.78 -11.84 -3.82
C MET A 42 0.43 -13.30 -4.12
N GLU A 43 -0.86 -13.59 -4.34
CA GLU A 43 -1.35 -14.95 -4.64
C GLU A 43 -0.73 -15.49 -5.93
N ARG A 44 -0.74 -14.70 -7.00
CA ARG A 44 -0.26 -15.12 -8.32
C ARG A 44 1.23 -15.35 -8.39
N GLU A 45 2.00 -14.60 -7.62
CA GLU A 45 3.45 -14.75 -7.54
C GLU A 45 3.86 -15.80 -6.50
N GLY A 46 2.90 -16.46 -5.84
CA GLY A 46 3.14 -17.57 -4.92
C GLY A 46 3.66 -17.14 -3.54
N HIS A 47 3.42 -15.88 -3.17
CA HIS A 47 3.73 -15.36 -1.84
C HIS A 47 2.55 -15.57 -0.88
N SER A 48 2.84 -15.64 0.42
CA SER A 48 1.82 -15.89 1.46
C SER A 48 1.64 -14.74 2.45
N ALA A 49 2.50 -13.73 2.41
CA ALA A 49 2.48 -12.59 3.31
C ALA A 49 3.17 -11.38 2.67
N ILE A 50 2.82 -10.18 3.13
CA ILE A 50 3.23 -8.89 2.55
C ILE A 50 4.01 -8.05 3.54
N VAL A 51 5.01 -7.31 3.05
CA VAL A 51 5.58 -6.13 3.72
C VAL A 51 5.03 -4.88 3.07
N LEU A 52 4.55 -3.92 3.85
CA LEU A 52 4.02 -2.66 3.33
C LEU A 52 4.68 -1.46 4.01
N THR A 53 5.25 -0.56 3.22
CA THR A 53 5.78 0.72 3.73
C THR A 53 4.74 1.84 3.63
N ALA A 54 5.00 2.97 4.32
CA ALA A 54 4.02 4.03 4.53
C ALA A 54 2.66 3.49 5.03
N ALA A 55 2.72 2.47 5.90
CA ALA A 55 1.57 1.65 6.26
C ALA A 55 0.46 2.42 7.00
N ALA A 56 0.78 3.55 7.62
CA ALA A 56 -0.23 4.41 8.24
C ALA A 56 -1.01 5.29 7.23
N SER A 57 -0.68 5.26 5.94
CA SER A 57 -1.44 5.95 4.88
C SER A 57 -2.86 5.41 4.75
N SER A 58 -3.74 6.12 4.03
CA SER A 58 -5.11 5.62 3.79
C SER A 58 -5.11 4.26 3.10
N LEU A 59 -4.20 4.02 2.14
CA LEU A 59 -4.06 2.70 1.51
C LEU A 59 -3.58 1.67 2.52
N GLY A 60 -2.56 1.99 3.32
CA GLY A 60 -2.02 1.03 4.29
C GLY A 60 -3.02 0.65 5.39
N GLN A 61 -3.86 1.59 5.84
CA GLN A 61 -4.95 1.26 6.76
C GLN A 61 -6.00 0.34 6.12
N MET A 62 -6.34 0.54 4.84
CA MET A 62 -7.22 -0.38 4.09
C MET A 62 -6.59 -1.76 3.94
N MET A 63 -5.30 -1.82 3.57
CA MET A 63 -4.55 -3.07 3.44
C MET A 63 -4.56 -3.86 4.74
N ASN A 64 -4.35 -3.21 5.88
CA ASN A 64 -4.40 -3.90 7.17
C ASN A 64 -5.79 -4.49 7.47
N ARG A 65 -6.87 -3.72 7.25
CA ARG A 65 -8.24 -4.25 7.44
C ARG A 65 -8.51 -5.43 6.52
N LEU A 66 -8.11 -5.32 5.25
CA LEU A 66 -8.27 -6.38 4.25
C LEU A 66 -7.48 -7.63 4.63
N CYS A 67 -6.19 -7.48 4.94
CA CYS A 67 -5.31 -8.57 5.36
C CYS A 67 -5.82 -9.30 6.62
N MET A 68 -6.31 -8.55 7.62
CA MET A 68 -6.91 -9.16 8.82
C MET A 68 -8.17 -9.97 8.50
N GLN A 69 -9.01 -9.49 7.58
CA GLN A 69 -10.22 -10.21 7.18
C GLN A 69 -9.92 -11.46 6.34
N GLU A 70 -8.90 -11.40 5.49
CA GLU A 70 -8.52 -12.51 4.59
C GLU A 70 -7.48 -13.46 5.24
N GLY A 71 -7.05 -13.19 6.48
CA GLY A 71 -6.05 -14.00 7.18
C GLY A 71 -4.64 -13.93 6.58
N VAL A 72 -4.33 -12.86 5.83
CA VAL A 72 -3.03 -12.65 5.19
C VAL A 72 -2.10 -11.92 6.17
N PRO A 73 -0.94 -12.49 6.55
CA PRO A 73 0.01 -11.78 7.40
C PRO A 73 0.60 -10.57 6.68
N ILE A 74 0.66 -9.45 7.39
CA ILE A 74 1.23 -8.19 6.88
C ILE A 74 2.20 -7.59 7.90
N VAL A 75 3.42 -7.28 7.45
CA VAL A 75 4.44 -6.55 8.21
C VAL A 75 4.43 -5.10 7.77
N ASN A 76 4.17 -4.20 8.70
CA ASN A 76 3.98 -2.78 8.41
C ASN A 76 5.20 -1.96 8.79
N ILE A 77 5.70 -1.15 7.86
CA ILE A 77 6.79 -0.23 8.11
C ILE A 77 6.26 1.21 8.09
N VAL A 78 6.53 1.93 9.17
CA VAL A 78 6.21 3.34 9.37
C VAL A 78 7.48 4.10 9.74
N ARG A 79 7.41 5.44 9.81
CA ARG A 79 8.59 6.29 10.09
C ARG A 79 8.49 7.11 11.38
N SER A 80 7.47 6.86 12.20
CA SER A 80 7.31 7.55 13.49
C SER A 80 6.44 6.77 14.47
N ASP A 81 6.64 7.00 15.77
CA ASP A 81 5.85 6.35 16.83
C ASP A 81 4.38 6.76 16.80
N ARG A 82 4.08 7.98 16.35
CA ARG A 82 2.69 8.41 16.09
C ARG A 82 2.02 7.50 15.05
N GLN A 83 2.73 7.11 14.00
CA GLN A 83 2.19 6.20 12.98
C GLN A 83 2.09 4.76 13.51
N VAL A 84 2.99 4.35 14.42
CA VAL A 84 2.87 3.08 15.13
C VAL A 84 1.56 3.06 15.92
N ALA A 85 1.28 4.08 16.73
CA ALA A 85 0.06 4.19 17.52
C ALA A 85 -1.21 4.05 16.66
N VAL A 86 -1.27 4.75 15.51
CA VAL A 86 -2.39 4.64 14.55
C VAL A 86 -2.64 3.21 14.11
N LEU A 87 -1.59 2.44 13.80
CA LEU A 87 -1.74 1.05 13.37
C LEU A 87 -2.07 0.11 14.53
N ARG A 88 -1.55 0.37 15.73
CA ARG A 88 -1.90 -0.41 16.93
C ARG A 88 -3.36 -0.24 17.34
N GLU A 89 -3.91 0.97 17.22
CA GLU A 89 -5.35 1.23 17.41
C GLU A 89 -6.23 0.43 16.44
N LEU A 90 -5.72 0.11 15.24
CA LEU A 90 -6.41 -0.75 14.26
C LEU A 90 -6.27 -2.25 14.57
N GLY A 91 -5.55 -2.65 15.62
CA GLY A 91 -5.33 -4.05 15.97
C GLY A 91 -4.24 -4.74 15.16
N VAL A 92 -3.36 -3.99 14.50
CA VAL A 92 -2.28 -4.55 13.66
C VAL A 92 -1.21 -5.23 14.51
N ALA A 93 -0.86 -6.46 14.13
CA ALA A 93 0.09 -7.30 14.86
C ALA A 93 1.57 -6.92 14.65
N TYR A 94 1.98 -6.61 13.42
CA TYR A 94 3.38 -6.36 13.08
C TYR A 94 3.56 -4.94 12.55
N VAL A 95 4.22 -4.09 13.34
CA VAL A 95 4.53 -2.70 12.99
C VAL A 95 5.95 -2.38 13.43
N CYS A 96 6.80 -1.97 12.48
CA CYS A 96 8.19 -1.59 12.68
C CYS A 96 8.37 -0.10 12.36
N ASN A 97 9.03 0.66 13.24
CA ASN A 97 9.37 2.05 12.99
C ASN A 97 10.77 2.15 12.38
N SER A 98 10.88 2.56 11.11
CA SER A 98 12.15 2.68 10.39
C SER A 98 13.14 3.68 10.99
N ASN A 99 12.67 4.60 11.82
CA ASN A 99 13.48 5.58 12.55
C ASN A 99 13.74 5.18 14.01
N GLY A 100 13.14 4.07 14.46
CA GLY A 100 13.31 3.57 15.82
C GLY A 100 14.66 2.86 16.01
N PRO A 101 15.22 2.87 17.24
CA PRO A 101 16.34 2.01 17.56
C PRO A 101 15.90 0.54 17.39
N GLY A 102 16.74 -0.29 16.76
CA GLY A 102 16.44 -1.72 16.59
C GLY A 102 15.50 -2.07 15.43
N PHE A 103 15.18 -1.13 14.52
CA PHE A 103 14.32 -1.38 13.36
C PHE A 103 14.64 -2.67 12.58
N GLU A 104 15.93 -2.93 12.33
CA GLU A 104 16.35 -4.08 11.52
C GLU A 104 16.07 -5.41 12.22
N ASP A 105 16.29 -5.47 13.54
CA ASP A 105 16.00 -6.66 14.35
C ASP A 105 14.50 -6.91 14.47
N GLU A 106 13.71 -5.85 14.71
CA GLU A 106 12.24 -5.92 14.75
C GLU A 106 11.68 -6.41 13.41
N LEU A 107 12.22 -5.90 12.30
CA LEU A 107 11.80 -6.29 10.97
C LEU A 107 12.16 -7.75 10.69
N ALA A 108 13.38 -8.18 10.99
CA ALA A 108 13.81 -9.57 10.79
C ALA A 108 12.94 -10.54 11.60
N GLU A 109 12.60 -10.21 12.84
CA GLU A 109 11.75 -11.03 13.69
C GLU A 109 10.30 -11.11 13.16
N ALA A 110 9.72 -9.98 12.76
CA ALA A 110 8.39 -9.96 12.14
C ALA A 110 8.36 -10.78 10.84
N LEU A 111 9.40 -10.70 10.01
CA LEU A 111 9.54 -11.49 8.79
C LEU A 111 9.72 -12.98 9.07
N ARG A 112 10.43 -13.35 10.14
CA ARG A 112 10.56 -14.74 10.57
C ARG A 112 9.22 -15.34 10.98
N GLN A 113 8.39 -14.59 11.71
CA GLN A 113 7.07 -15.04 12.15
C GLN A 113 6.06 -15.12 10.99
N THR A 114 6.09 -14.16 10.07
CA THR A 114 5.12 -14.07 8.96
C THR A 114 5.54 -14.82 7.70
N LYS A 115 6.84 -15.07 7.53
CA LYS A 115 7.47 -15.59 6.31
C LYS A 115 7.20 -14.72 5.07
N ALA A 116 6.99 -13.41 5.26
CA ALA A 116 6.75 -12.50 4.15
C ALA A 116 7.99 -12.40 3.24
N THR A 117 7.77 -12.60 1.94
CA THR A 117 8.81 -12.55 0.89
C THR A 117 8.43 -11.61 -0.27
N LEU A 118 7.34 -10.85 -0.11
CA LEU A 118 6.89 -9.82 -1.04
C LEU A 118 6.74 -8.49 -0.30
N ALA A 119 7.32 -7.42 -0.85
CA ALA A 119 7.20 -6.08 -0.31
C ALA A 119 6.60 -5.11 -1.33
N PHE A 120 5.68 -4.26 -0.88
CA PHE A 120 5.22 -3.08 -1.60
C PHE A 120 5.76 -1.83 -0.89
N ASP A 121 6.67 -1.12 -1.56
CA ASP A 121 7.31 0.07 -1.05
C ASP A 121 6.76 1.35 -1.70
N ALA A 122 6.13 2.20 -0.88
CA ALA A 122 5.71 3.55 -1.25
C ALA A 122 6.84 4.59 -1.11
N THR A 123 7.91 4.26 -0.39
CA THR A 123 9.02 5.17 -0.11
C THR A 123 9.84 5.38 -1.37
N GLY A 124 10.30 4.31 -2.02
CA GLY A 124 11.13 4.40 -3.21
C GLY A 124 12.59 4.61 -2.84
N GLY A 125 12.97 5.87 -2.66
CA GLY A 125 14.36 6.28 -2.41
C GLY A 125 14.97 5.79 -1.09
N GLY A 126 16.28 6.04 -0.97
CA GLY A 126 17.04 5.73 0.25
C GLY A 126 17.46 4.25 0.33
N THR A 127 17.55 3.74 1.56
CA THR A 127 18.12 2.40 1.86
C THR A 127 17.10 1.36 2.27
N LEU A 128 15.82 1.74 2.41
CA LEU A 128 14.78 0.90 2.99
C LEU A 128 14.56 -0.39 2.19
N ALA A 129 14.57 -0.31 0.85
CA ALA A 129 14.43 -1.47 -0.01
C ALA A 129 15.50 -2.55 0.26
N GLY A 130 16.76 -2.13 0.42
CA GLY A 130 17.86 -3.03 0.77
C GLY A 130 17.70 -3.66 2.15
N LYS A 131 17.28 -2.88 3.14
CA LYS A 131 17.03 -3.36 4.50
C LYS A 131 15.92 -4.41 4.54
N ILE A 132 14.84 -4.21 3.78
CA ILE A 132 13.74 -5.17 3.68
C ILE A 132 14.23 -6.49 3.08
N LEU A 133 14.92 -6.45 1.94
CA LEU A 133 15.44 -7.66 1.30
C LEU A 133 16.48 -8.38 2.17
N HIS A 134 17.33 -7.63 2.89
CA HIS A 134 18.27 -8.20 3.85
C HIS A 134 17.56 -8.91 5.00
N ALA A 135 16.57 -8.26 5.61
CA ALA A 135 15.80 -8.84 6.71
C ALA A 135 14.99 -10.07 6.25
N MET A 136 14.48 -10.09 5.02
CA MET A 136 13.87 -11.29 4.43
C MET A 136 14.88 -12.43 4.32
N GLU A 137 16.10 -12.16 3.87
CA GLU A 137 17.14 -13.19 3.80
C GLU A 137 17.50 -13.71 5.19
N GLN A 138 17.68 -12.83 6.18
CA GLN A 138 17.94 -13.23 7.57
C GLN A 138 16.81 -14.11 8.14
N ALA A 139 15.56 -13.78 7.85
CA ALA A 139 14.42 -14.60 8.25
C ALA A 139 14.42 -16.00 7.60
N LEU A 140 14.98 -16.13 6.39
CA LEU A 140 15.04 -17.37 5.62
C LEU A 140 16.28 -18.23 5.95
N THR A 141 17.40 -17.64 6.36
CA THR A 141 18.65 -18.39 6.63
C THR A 141 18.56 -19.35 7.82
N HIS A 142 17.58 -19.14 8.72
CA HIS A 142 17.31 -20.05 9.83
C HIS A 142 16.58 -21.34 9.43
N VAL A 143 16.19 -21.50 8.16
CA VAL A 143 15.55 -22.71 7.64
C VAL A 143 16.62 -23.57 6.94
N PRO A 144 17.02 -24.74 7.48
CA PRO A 144 18.14 -25.53 6.95
C PRO A 144 17.92 -26.05 5.51
N GLN A 145 16.66 -26.19 5.09
CA GLN A 145 16.32 -26.63 3.75
C GLN A 145 16.24 -25.41 2.80
N GLY A 146 17.02 -25.46 1.71
CA GLY A 146 16.98 -24.43 0.65
C GLY A 146 18.06 -23.35 0.74
N HIS A 147 19.02 -23.45 1.66
CA HIS A 147 20.17 -22.55 1.72
C HIS A 147 21.35 -23.07 0.88
N THR A 148 21.99 -22.19 0.11
CA THR A 148 23.12 -22.51 -0.78
C THR A 148 24.28 -21.55 -0.54
N GLY A 149 25.42 -21.73 -1.23
CA GLY A 149 26.49 -20.73 -1.26
C GLY A 149 26.06 -19.35 -1.83
N TYR A 150 24.87 -19.28 -2.44
CA TYR A 150 24.26 -18.07 -2.98
C TYR A 150 23.10 -17.54 -2.13
N GLY A 151 22.95 -18.02 -0.89
CA GLY A 151 21.84 -17.70 0.00
C GLY A 151 20.63 -18.61 -0.17
N SER A 152 19.47 -18.18 0.36
CA SER A 152 18.19 -18.85 0.21
C SER A 152 17.74 -18.92 -1.25
N THR A 153 17.22 -20.08 -1.67
CA THR A 153 16.57 -20.25 -2.99
C THR A 153 15.18 -19.65 -3.06
N THR A 154 14.61 -19.20 -1.93
CA THR A 154 13.30 -18.55 -1.91
C THR A 154 13.40 -17.16 -2.49
N HIS A 155 12.60 -16.89 -3.52
CA HIS A 155 12.55 -15.60 -4.19
C HIS A 155 12.00 -14.52 -3.26
N LYS A 156 12.73 -13.41 -3.15
CA LYS A 156 12.33 -12.21 -2.40
C LYS A 156 12.00 -11.10 -3.39
N GLN A 157 10.77 -10.62 -3.39
CA GLN A 157 10.30 -9.62 -4.33
C GLN A 157 10.04 -8.29 -3.62
N LEU A 158 10.50 -7.19 -4.20
CA LEU A 158 10.14 -5.85 -3.79
C LEU A 158 9.61 -5.04 -4.98
N TYR A 159 8.48 -4.41 -4.77
CA TYR A 159 7.84 -3.53 -5.74
C TYR A 159 7.78 -2.10 -5.23
N PHE A 160 8.36 -1.17 -5.98
CA PHE A 160 8.11 0.25 -5.80
C PHE A 160 6.75 0.60 -6.43
N PHE A 161 5.80 1.02 -5.62
CA PHE A 161 4.49 1.50 -6.09
C PHE A 161 4.26 3.00 -5.79
N GLY A 162 5.24 3.64 -5.16
CA GLY A 162 5.30 5.07 -4.91
C GLY A 162 6.75 5.56 -4.87
N GLY A 163 6.91 6.86 -4.68
CA GLY A 163 8.21 7.54 -4.60
C GLY A 163 8.16 8.72 -3.64
N LEU A 164 7.75 8.46 -2.39
CA LEU A 164 7.67 9.49 -1.35
C LEU A 164 9.03 10.10 -1.01
N ASP A 165 10.10 9.32 -1.17
CA ASP A 165 11.49 9.77 -1.12
C ASP A 165 12.06 9.82 -2.56
N PRO A 166 12.37 11.02 -3.10
CA PRO A 166 12.88 11.18 -4.46
C PRO A 166 14.38 10.90 -4.60
N SER A 167 15.08 10.55 -3.50
CA SER A 167 16.50 10.24 -3.54
C SER A 167 16.79 8.91 -4.26
N SER A 168 18.06 8.69 -4.62
CA SER A 168 18.48 7.44 -5.24
C SER A 168 18.23 6.24 -4.31
N VAL A 169 17.85 5.13 -4.92
CA VAL A 169 17.79 3.82 -4.25
C VAL A 169 19.22 3.30 -4.05
N ASN A 170 19.59 3.01 -2.81
CA ASN A 170 20.92 2.55 -2.44
C ASN A 170 20.85 1.30 -1.56
N PHE A 171 21.57 0.24 -1.91
CA PHE A 171 21.62 -0.97 -1.08
C PHE A 171 22.90 -1.77 -1.32
N THR A 172 23.29 -2.51 -0.28
CA THR A 172 24.30 -3.57 -0.38
C THR A 172 23.60 -4.88 -0.72
N ARG A 173 24.14 -5.64 -1.68
CA ARG A 173 23.59 -6.95 -2.07
C ARG A 173 24.01 -8.05 -1.09
N ASN A 174 23.44 -8.03 0.11
CA ASN A 174 23.69 -8.97 1.20
C ASN A 174 22.47 -9.88 1.48
N PHE A 175 21.73 -10.24 0.44
CA PHE A 175 20.48 -11.02 0.51
C PHE A 175 20.42 -12.15 -0.52
N GLY A 176 21.58 -12.75 -0.82
CA GLY A 176 21.69 -13.86 -1.77
C GLY A 176 21.38 -13.47 -3.22
N MET A 177 21.00 -14.46 -4.03
CA MET A 177 20.78 -14.29 -5.48
C MET A 177 19.32 -14.46 -5.93
N ALA A 178 18.44 -14.98 -5.08
CA ALA A 178 17.01 -15.14 -5.38
C ALA A 178 16.22 -13.89 -4.95
N TRP A 179 16.31 -12.81 -5.73
CA TRP A 179 15.59 -11.57 -5.46
C TRP A 179 15.23 -10.79 -6.72
N GLY A 180 14.21 -9.94 -6.61
CA GLY A 180 13.78 -9.02 -7.66
C GLY A 180 13.35 -7.67 -7.09
N ILE A 181 13.66 -6.60 -7.82
CA ILE A 181 13.16 -5.24 -7.57
C ILE A 181 12.52 -4.74 -8.87
N GLY A 182 11.34 -4.15 -8.79
CA GLY A 182 10.66 -3.58 -9.94
C GLY A 182 9.67 -2.48 -9.58
N GLY A 183 9.18 -1.77 -10.59
CA GLY A 183 8.02 -0.91 -10.43
C GLY A 183 6.74 -1.73 -10.42
N TRP A 184 5.74 -1.28 -9.66
CA TRP A 184 4.39 -1.81 -9.67
C TRP A 184 3.41 -0.68 -9.89
N LEU A 185 2.47 -0.90 -10.80
CA LEU A 185 1.46 0.08 -11.17
C LEU A 185 0.12 -0.65 -11.26
N LEU A 186 -0.92 -0.06 -10.66
CA LEU A 186 -2.26 -0.65 -10.60
C LEU A 186 -2.77 -1.08 -11.97
N GLN A 187 -2.67 -0.21 -12.98
CA GLN A 187 -3.14 -0.50 -14.34
C GLN A 187 -2.46 -1.75 -14.91
N ASN A 188 -1.14 -1.91 -14.69
CA ASN A 188 -0.39 -3.08 -15.15
C ASN A 188 -0.72 -4.33 -14.34
N ALA A 189 -1.11 -4.20 -13.07
CA ALA A 189 -1.55 -5.33 -12.26
C ALA A 189 -2.92 -5.83 -12.72
N LEU A 190 -3.86 -4.90 -12.98
CA LEU A 190 -5.21 -5.20 -13.46
C LEU A 190 -5.19 -5.86 -14.84
N THR A 191 -4.32 -5.43 -15.76
CA THR A 191 -4.20 -6.05 -17.10
C THR A 191 -3.68 -7.49 -17.05
N LYS A 192 -2.91 -7.83 -16.01
CA LYS A 192 -2.45 -9.19 -15.79
C LYS A 192 -3.44 -10.05 -14.99
N ALA A 193 -4.41 -9.44 -14.33
CA ALA A 193 -5.41 -10.16 -13.55
C ALA A 193 -6.38 -10.89 -14.49
N HIS A 194 -7.02 -11.96 -14.00
CA HIS A 194 -8.08 -12.62 -14.76
C HIS A 194 -9.22 -11.62 -15.03
N PRO A 195 -9.85 -11.60 -16.22
CA PRO A 195 -10.92 -10.64 -16.54
C PRO A 195 -12.03 -10.58 -15.48
N ASP A 196 -12.43 -11.73 -14.93
CA ASP A 196 -13.46 -11.81 -13.88
C ASP A 196 -13.03 -11.19 -12.55
N LYS A 197 -11.73 -11.09 -12.26
CA LYS A 197 -11.25 -10.51 -11.00
C LYS A 197 -11.58 -9.03 -10.91
N LEU A 198 -11.54 -8.27 -12.01
CA LEU A 198 -11.85 -6.84 -11.98
C LEU A 198 -13.29 -6.60 -11.50
N GLN A 199 -14.26 -7.33 -12.05
CA GLN A 199 -15.65 -7.17 -11.62
C GLN A 199 -15.88 -7.62 -10.17
N CYS A 200 -15.24 -8.72 -9.75
CA CYS A 200 -15.25 -9.16 -8.35
C CYS A 200 -14.66 -8.09 -7.42
N MET A 201 -13.57 -7.43 -7.81
CA MET A 201 -12.97 -6.34 -7.04
C MET A 201 -13.91 -5.14 -6.93
N LYS A 202 -14.56 -4.73 -8.04
CA LYS A 202 -15.57 -3.65 -8.02
C LYS A 202 -16.73 -3.97 -7.08
N HIS A 203 -17.29 -5.18 -7.15
CA HIS A 203 -18.35 -5.61 -6.23
C HIS A 203 -17.87 -5.63 -4.77
N ARG A 204 -16.64 -6.09 -4.53
CA ARG A 204 -16.04 -6.11 -3.19
C ARG A 204 -15.91 -4.69 -2.62
N ILE A 205 -15.47 -3.74 -3.46
CA ILE A 205 -15.38 -2.32 -3.10
C ILE A 205 -16.76 -1.76 -2.75
N GLN A 206 -17.78 -2.00 -3.58
CA GLN A 206 -19.14 -1.53 -3.30
C GLN A 206 -19.67 -2.05 -1.96
N ARG A 207 -19.49 -3.34 -1.70
CA ARG A 207 -19.98 -4.00 -0.48
C ARG A 207 -19.31 -3.46 0.78
N ASP A 208 -18.01 -3.22 0.73
CA ASP A 208 -17.19 -2.94 1.91
C ASP A 208 -16.67 -1.48 1.95
N ILE A 209 -17.32 -0.56 1.24
CA ILE A 209 -16.88 0.83 1.11
C ILE A 209 -16.85 1.58 2.45
N ASP A 210 -17.81 1.31 3.34
CA ASP A 210 -17.90 1.95 4.67
C ASP A 210 -17.12 1.19 5.76
N SER A 211 -16.54 0.04 5.44
CA SER A 211 -15.81 -0.80 6.39
C SER A 211 -14.33 -0.92 6.01
N ILE A 212 -13.97 -1.91 5.18
CA ILE A 212 -12.58 -2.17 4.77
C ILE A 212 -12.01 -0.96 4.04
N PHE A 213 -12.76 -0.44 3.06
CA PHE A 213 -12.30 0.59 2.13
C PHE A 213 -12.65 2.01 2.57
N PHE A 214 -13.06 2.18 3.83
CA PHE A 214 -13.41 3.48 4.37
C PHE A 214 -12.23 4.46 4.30
N THR A 215 -12.50 5.66 3.78
CA THR A 215 -11.57 6.78 3.70
C THR A 215 -12.08 7.97 4.51
N LYS A 216 -11.23 8.46 5.43
CA LYS A 216 -11.46 9.74 6.10
C LYS A 216 -10.79 10.88 5.32
N PHE A 217 -11.54 11.94 5.07
CA PHE A 217 -11.03 13.21 4.56
C PHE A 217 -10.91 14.21 5.71
N SER A 218 -9.82 14.96 5.77
CA SER A 218 -9.58 15.98 6.79
C SER A 218 -10.29 17.30 6.47
N ARG A 219 -10.49 17.58 5.19
CA ARG A 219 -11.04 18.84 4.68
C ARG A 219 -11.69 18.63 3.31
N LYS A 220 -12.68 19.47 3.00
CA LYS A 220 -13.22 19.67 1.65
C LYS A 220 -12.73 21.01 1.09
N ILE A 221 -12.37 21.06 -0.19
CA ILE A 221 -12.01 22.30 -0.91
C ILE A 221 -12.86 22.43 -2.17
N THR A 222 -13.15 23.66 -2.57
CA THR A 222 -13.85 23.96 -3.83
C THR A 222 -12.90 23.96 -5.02
N GLN A 223 -13.44 23.98 -6.24
CA GLN A 223 -12.66 24.08 -7.47
C GLN A 223 -11.66 25.26 -7.45
N ASP A 224 -12.09 26.45 -7.05
CA ASP A 224 -11.23 27.65 -7.03
C ASP A 224 -10.08 27.52 -6.01
N GLN A 225 -10.32 26.76 -4.93
CA GLN A 225 -9.35 26.51 -3.87
C GLN A 225 -8.27 25.50 -4.25
N ILE A 226 -8.46 24.70 -5.31
CA ILE A 226 -7.45 23.73 -5.79
C ILE A 226 -6.18 24.45 -6.27
N THR A 227 -6.33 25.66 -6.81
CA THR A 227 -5.22 26.46 -7.34
C THR A 227 -4.66 27.48 -6.34
N ASP A 228 -5.21 27.56 -5.13
CA ASP A 228 -4.71 28.46 -4.08
C ASP A 228 -3.34 27.97 -3.56
N PRO A 229 -2.24 28.72 -3.76
CA PRO A 229 -0.91 28.31 -3.31
C PRO A 229 -0.81 28.04 -1.81
N ALA A 230 -1.55 28.78 -0.98
CA ALA A 230 -1.55 28.57 0.47
C ALA A 230 -2.18 27.21 0.81
N LEU A 231 -3.28 26.85 0.16
CA LEU A 231 -3.91 25.54 0.33
C LEU A 231 -3.08 24.41 -0.27
N ILE A 232 -2.49 24.60 -1.46
CA ILE A 232 -1.59 23.63 -2.09
C ILE A 232 -0.48 23.23 -1.12
N SER A 233 0.16 24.20 -0.48
CA SER A 233 1.23 23.91 0.48
C SER A 233 0.76 23.01 1.64
N SER A 234 -0.51 23.13 2.05
CA SER A 234 -1.06 22.35 3.16
C SER A 234 -1.24 20.86 2.84
N TYR A 235 -1.63 20.50 1.62
CA TYR A 235 -1.87 19.11 1.21
C TYR A 235 -0.80 18.51 0.29
N ALA A 236 0.14 19.33 -0.20
CA ALA A 236 1.31 18.85 -0.94
C ALA A 236 2.23 18.00 -0.05
N HIS A 237 2.26 18.30 1.25
CA HIS A 237 2.92 17.45 2.24
C HIS A 237 2.02 16.25 2.55
N LEU A 238 2.28 15.12 1.88
CA LEU A 238 1.53 13.85 2.00
C LEU A 238 1.62 13.25 3.42
N LYS A 239 0.94 13.88 4.38
CA LYS A 239 0.92 13.52 5.80
C LYS A 239 -0.21 12.54 6.11
N THR A 240 0.03 11.70 7.09
CA THR A 240 -0.96 10.72 7.57
C THR A 240 -2.20 11.44 8.12
N GLY A 241 -3.36 11.11 7.56
CA GLY A 241 -4.66 11.62 8.03
C GLY A 241 -5.07 12.98 7.47
N GLU A 242 -4.30 13.58 6.57
CA GLU A 242 -4.55 14.92 6.02
C GLU A 242 -5.09 14.90 4.57
N LYS A 243 -5.76 13.81 4.16
CA LYS A 243 -6.32 13.68 2.81
C LYS A 243 -7.44 14.72 2.59
N VAL A 244 -7.33 15.50 1.52
CA VAL A 244 -8.33 16.52 1.14
C VAL A 244 -9.26 15.99 0.04
N LEU A 245 -10.54 16.34 0.13
CA LEU A 245 -11.54 16.07 -0.90
C LEU A 245 -11.81 17.35 -1.71
N ALA A 246 -11.63 17.29 -3.02
CA ALA A 246 -12.02 18.36 -3.92
C ALA A 246 -13.50 18.19 -4.33
N ILE A 247 -14.27 19.27 -4.23
CA ILE A 247 -15.68 19.33 -4.61
C ILE A 247 -15.79 20.12 -5.92
N MET A 248 -16.27 19.45 -6.96
CA MET A 248 -16.47 20.02 -8.29
C MET A 248 -17.96 20.24 -8.51
N GLU A 249 -18.50 21.29 -7.90
CA GLU A 249 -19.92 21.65 -8.00
C GLU A 249 -20.15 22.73 -9.08
N HIS A 250 -21.36 22.77 -9.61
CA HIS A 250 -21.87 23.95 -10.30
C HIS A 250 -22.26 25.00 -9.26
N SER A 251 -21.69 26.21 -9.35
CA SER A 251 -22.36 27.39 -8.83
C SER A 251 -23.68 27.52 -9.60
N ILE A 252 -24.81 27.23 -8.93
CA ILE A 252 -26.15 27.53 -9.45
C ILE A 252 -26.38 29.03 -9.34
#